data_AF-A0A9E6XZG6-F1
#
_entry.id   AF-A0A9E6XZG6-F1
#
_cell.length_a   1.000
_cell.length_b   1.000
_cell.length_c   1.000
_cell.angle_alpha   90.00
_cell.angle_beta   90.00
_cell.angle_gamma   90.00
#
_symmetry.space_group_name_H-M   'P 1'
#
loop_
_entity.id
_entity.type
_entity.pdbx_description
1 polymer ?
#
loop_
_entity_poly.entity_id
_entity_poly.type
_entity_poly.pdbx_seq_one_letter_code
_entity_poly.pdbx_strand_id
1 'polypeptide(L)' 'MRLASVLVGDIVLVNRKGRVFHALVTGIELRGLGIEPIDKRVTYRQCSAHDVVGHWARRGRPQAGDEELRPTEAQLSLGV' A
#
# COMPACT_ATOMS: atom_id res chain seq x y z
N MET A 1 0.37 -12.64 9.94
CA MET A 1 -0.64 -11.83 9.24
C MET A 1 -0.75 -12.34 7.81
N ARG A 2 -1.94 -12.64 7.28
CA ARG A 2 -2.12 -12.88 5.84
C ARG A 2 -2.19 -11.49 5.21
N LEU A 3 -1.29 -11.14 4.29
CA LEU A 3 -1.34 -9.87 3.57
C LEU A 3 -2.59 -9.90 2.68
N ALA A 4 -3.77 -9.57 3.24
CA ALA A 4 -4.89 -9.14 2.41
C ALA A 4 -4.36 -7.99 1.54
N SER A 5 -4.58 -8.10 0.23
CA SER A 5 -3.92 -7.37 -0.87
C SER A 5 -3.16 -6.10 -0.44
N VAL A 6 -1.92 -6.27 0.02
CA VAL A 6 -1.01 -5.13 0.13
C VAL A 6 -0.68 -4.71 -1.29
N LEU A 7 -0.89 -3.43 -1.58
CA LEU A 7 -0.64 -2.88 -2.91
C LEU A 7 0.52 -1.89 -2.88
N VAL A 8 1.14 -1.67 -4.03
CA VAL A 8 2.09 -0.58 -4.22
C VAL A 8 1.46 0.73 -3.78
N GLY A 9 2.17 1.57 -3.02
CA GLY A 9 1.69 2.85 -2.49
C GLY A 9 0.99 2.76 -1.13
N ASP A 10 0.73 1.57 -0.60
CA ASP A 10 0.31 1.39 0.78
C ASP A 10 1.48 1.63 1.75
N ILE A 11 1.16 1.83 3.02
CA ILE A 11 2.16 1.95 4.09
C ILE A 11 2.12 0.67 4.92
N VAL A 12 3.29 0.17 5.29
CA VAL A 12 3.46 -0.98 6.17
C VAL A 12 4.33 -0.63 7.37
N LEU A 13 4.04 -1.25 8.51
CA LEU A 13 4.92 -1.29 9.67
C LEU A 13 5.72 -2.58 9.60
N VAL A 14 7.04 -2.47 9.54
CA VAL A 14 7.95 -3.59 9.36
C VAL A 14 8.74 -3.77 10.65
N ASN A 15 8.77 -4.99 11.19
CA ASN A 15 9.71 -5.42 12.21
C ASN A 15 10.76 -6.34 11.58
N ARG A 16 11.97 -5.82 11.37
CA ARG A 16 13.07 -6.58 10.80
C ARG A 16 14.25 -6.60 11.75
N LYS A 17 14.63 -7.80 12.21
CA LYS A 17 15.72 -8.03 13.18
C LYS A 17 15.57 -7.16 14.45
N GLY A 18 14.34 -7.00 14.95
CA GLY A 18 14.04 -6.21 16.15
C GLY A 18 13.95 -4.69 15.91
N ARG A 19 14.22 -4.20 14.69
CA ARG A 19 13.99 -2.80 14.33
C ARG A 19 12.62 -2.64 13.70
N VAL A 20 11.80 -1.79 14.32
CA VAL A 20 10.44 -1.47 13.87
C VAL A 20 10.42 -0.13 13.15
N PHE A 21 9.88 -0.07 11.93
CA PHE A 21 9.82 1.16 11.14
C PHE A 21 8.67 1.14 10.12
N HIS A 22 8.21 2.34 9.73
CA HIS A 22 7.23 2.51 8.67
C HIS A 22 7.91 2.62 7.30
N ALA A 23 7.30 2.02 6.29
CA ALA A 23 7.76 2.11 4.91
C ALA A 23 6.60 2.15 3.91
N LEU A 24 6.82 2.84 2.79
CA LEU A 24 5.92 2.82 1.64
C LEU A 24 6.20 1.56 0.82
N VAL A 25 5.17 0.86 0.37
CA VAL A 25 5.31 -0.28 -0.55
C VAL A 25 5.60 0.26 -1.95
N THR A 26 6.70 -0.16 -2.56
CA THR A 26 7.11 0.27 -3.90
C THR A 26 6.90 -0.82 -4.96
N GLY A 27 6.81 -2.09 -4.55
CA GLY A 27 6.63 -3.21 -5.46
C GLY A 27 6.12 -4.47 -4.73
N ILE A 28 5.46 -5.35 -5.49
CA ILE A 28 5.12 -6.70 -5.04
C ILE A 28 6.09 -7.67 -5.72
N GLU A 29 6.83 -8.44 -4.93
CA GLU A 29 7.82 -9.39 -5.42
C GLU A 29 7.42 -10.83 -5.05
N LEU A 30 8.00 -11.81 -5.74
CA LEU A 30 7.67 -13.24 -5.55
C LEU A 30 7.81 -13.72 -4.09
N ARG A 31 8.70 -13.10 -3.30
CA ARG A 31 8.99 -13.50 -1.92
C ARG A 31 8.77 -12.38 -0.89
N GLY A 32 8.11 -11.29 -1.26
CA GLY A 32 7.93 -10.17 -0.34
C GLY A 32 7.48 -8.88 -1.01
N LEU A 33 7.88 -7.77 -0.41
CA LEU A 33 7.53 -6.42 -0.81
C LEU A 33 8.81 -5.62 -1.05
N GLY A 34 8.86 -4.90 -2.16
CA GLY A 34 9.73 -3.74 -2.30
C GLY A 34 9.20 -2.62 -1.41
N ILE A 35 10.08 -1.96 -0.67
CA ILE A 35 9.71 -0.91 0.28
C ILE A 35 10.68 0.28 0.25
N GLU A 36 10.14 1.45 0.57
CA GLU A 36 10.90 2.68 0.80
C GLU A 36 10.66 3.15 2.24
N PRO A 37 11.63 3.02 3.16
CA PRO A 37 11.50 3.49 4.53
C PRO A 37 11.29 5.00 4.61
N ILE A 38 10.43 5.43 5.52
CA ILE A 38 10.19 6.87 5.77
C ILE A 38 11.36 7.48 6.54
N ASP A 39 11.93 6.73 7.48
CA ASP A 39 13.14 7.14 8.21
C ASP A 39 14.39 6.91 7.36
N LYS A 40 15.09 8.01 7.04
CA LYS A 40 16.33 8.01 6.24
C LYS A 40 17.48 7.20 6.87
N ARG A 41 17.41 6.87 8.16
CA ARG A 41 18.38 5.99 8.84
C ARG A 41 18.11 4.51 8.64
N VAL A 42 17.04 4.14 7.95
CA VAL A 42 16.70 2.76 7.61
C VAL A 42 17.02 2.54 6.13
N THR A 43 17.82 1.52 5.83
CA THR A 43 18.29 1.24 4.46
C THR A 43 17.66 -0.01 3.83
N TYR A 44 16.78 -0.71 4.54
CA TYR A 44 16.09 -1.88 4.00
C TYR A 44 15.15 -1.47 2.87
N ARG A 45 15.38 -2.03 1.67
CA ARG A 45 14.55 -1.79 0.48
C ARG A 45 13.57 -2.92 0.16
N GLN A 46 13.62 -3.99 0.94
CA GLN A 46 12.77 -5.17 0.78
C GLN A 46 12.35 -5.68 2.16
N CYS A 47 11.17 -6.30 2.26
CA CYS A 47 10.75 -7.06 3.42
C CYS A 47 9.92 -8.28 3.03
N SER A 48 9.93 -9.30 3.87
CA SER A 48 9.03 -10.45 3.72
C SER A 48 7.66 -10.15 4.31
N ALA A 49 6.65 -10.92 3.95
CA ALA A 49 5.33 -10.85 4.56
C ALA A 49 5.35 -11.06 6.09
N HIS A 50 6.31 -11.85 6.59
CA HIS A 50 6.47 -12.12 8.02
C HIS A 50 7.05 -10.94 8.80
N ASP A 51 7.81 -10.07 8.13
CA ASP A 51 8.34 -8.86 8.74
C ASP A 51 7.23 -7.79 8.90
N VAL A 52 6.10 -7.90 8.19
CA VAL A 52 5.00 -6.93 8.25
C VAL A 52 4.14 -7.19 9.49
N VAL A 53 4.11 -6.20 10.38
CA VAL A 53 3.34 -6.22 11.64
C VAL A 53 2.19 -5.20 11.68
N GLY A 54 2.06 -4.36 10.65
CA GLY A 54 0.94 -3.43 10.47
C GLY A 54 0.81 -2.97 9.01
N HIS A 55 -0.40 -2.59 8.59
CA HIS A 55 -0.71 -2.20 7.22
C HIS A 55 -1.78 -1.10 7.20
N TRP A 56 -1.55 -0.08 6.36
CA TRP A 56 -2.49 0.98 6.06
C TRP A 56 -2.67 1.11 4.55
N ALA A 57 -3.84 0.72 4.08
CA ALA A 57 -4.24 0.87 2.69
C ALA A 57 -4.58 2.34 2.36
N ARG A 58 -4.19 2.80 1.17
CA ARG A 58 -4.69 4.08 0.66
C ARG A 58 -6.17 3.95 0.27
N ARG A 59 -7.07 4.54 1.06
CA ARG A 59 -8.50 4.61 0.73
C ARG A 59 -8.73 5.48 -0.51
N GLY A 60 -9.63 5.05 -1.40
CA GLY A 60 -10.01 5.80 -2.62
C GLY A 60 -9.20 5.48 -3.89
N ARG A 61 -8.32 4.47 -3.87
CA ARG A 61 -7.74 3.94 -5.10
C ARG A 61 -8.82 3.20 -5.90
N PRO A 62 -9.00 3.49 -7.20
CA PRO A 62 -9.77 2.63 -8.09
C PRO A 62 -9.17 1.22 -8.06
N GLN A 63 -9.94 0.24 -7.58
CA GLN A 63 -9.53 -1.16 -7.61
C GLN A 63 -9.80 -1.70 -9.01
N ALA A 64 -8.94 -2.59 -9.51
CA ALA A 64 -9.23 -3.29 -10.75
C ALA A 64 -10.49 -4.14 -10.55
N GLY A 65 -11.62 -3.67 -11.07
CA GLY A 65 -12.96 -4.19 -10.75
C GLY A 65 -13.98 -3.11 -10.39
N ASP A 66 -13.52 -1.89 -10.08
CA ASP A 66 -14.37 -0.69 -10.13
C ASP A 66 -14.64 -0.43 -11.62
N GLU A 67 -15.71 -1.03 -12.12
CA GLU A 67 -16.30 -0.75 -13.43
C GLU A 67 -16.30 0.77 -13.62
N GLU A 68 -15.78 1.23 -14.77
CA GLU A 68 -15.61 2.63 -15.12
C GLU A 68 -16.85 3.43 -14.70
N LEU A 69 -16.79 4.06 -13.52
CA LEU A 69 -17.91 4.79 -12.93
C LEU A 69 -18.11 6.03 -13.79
N ARG A 70 -18.85 5.88 -14.89
CA ARG A 70 -19.31 7.00 -15.70
C ARG A 70 -20.16 7.87 -14.77
N PRO A 71 -19.85 9.16 -14.65
CA PRO A 71 -20.69 10.06 -13.88
C PRO A 71 -22.13 9.92 -14.36
N THR A 72 -23.04 9.68 -13.42
CA THR A 72 -24.48 9.63 -13.74
C THR A 72 -24.93 11.00 -14.28
N GLU A 73 -25.96 11.01 -15.13
CA GLU A 73 -26.49 12.27 -15.70
C GLU A 73 -26.84 13.30 -14.60
N ALA A 74 -27.33 12.84 -13.45
CA ALA A 74 -27.63 13.67 -12.28
C ALA A 74 -26.39 14.36 -11.67
N GLN A 75 -25.21 13.73 -11.75
CA GLN A 75 -23.95 14.32 -11.28
C GLN A 75 -23.42 15.38 -12.25
N LEU A 76 -23.69 15.22 -13.55
CA LEU A 76 -23.33 16.19 -14.58
C LEU A 76 -24.24 17.43 -14.54
N SER A 77 -25.52 17.28 -14.16
CA SER A 77 -26.47 18.39 -14.06
C SER A 77 -26.23 19.33 -12.86
N LEU A 78 -25.46 18.90 -11.86
CA LEU A 78 -25.15 19.68 -10.66
C LEU A 78 -23.90 20.59 -10.82
N GLY A 79 -23.29 20.60 -12.01
CA GLY A 79 -22.07 21.35 -12.32
C GLY A 79 -22.27 22.59 -13.20
N VAL A 80 -23.45 23.22 -13.18
CA VAL A 80 -23.73 24.50 -13.86
C VAL A 80 -24.08 25.57 -12.85
#